data_AF-A0A6N2Y8Z5-F1
#
_entry.id   AF-A0A6N2Y8Z5-F1
#
_cell.length_a   1.000
_cell.length_b   1.000
_cell.length_c   1.000
_cell.angle_alpha   90.00
_cell.angle_beta   90.00
_cell.angle_gamma   90.00
#
_symmetry.space_group_name_H-M   'P 1'
#
loop_
_entity.id
_entity.type
_entity.pdbx_description
1 polymer ?
#
loop_
_entity_poly.entity_id
_entity_poly.type
_entity_poly.pdbx_seq_one_letter_code
_entity_poly.pdbx_strand_id
1 'polypeptide(L)' 'MKNETISVDDIECPWCGKKFDGENATNYDTSCNYVKCPECGKGICVMQSIEYTCYRQAD' A
#
# COMPACT_ATOMS: atom_id res chain seq x y z
N MET A 1 -19.15 -10.82 11.93
CA MET A 1 -18.62 -10.00 10.82
C MET A 1 -17.12 -9.92 11.05
N LYS A 2 -16.32 -10.33 10.06
CA LYS A 2 -14.85 -10.35 10.18
C LYS A 2 -14.38 -8.89 10.20
N ASN A 3 -14.31 -8.32 11.40
CA ASN A 3 -13.71 -7.01 11.66
C ASN A 3 -12.19 -7.20 11.70
N GLU A 4 -11.63 -7.57 10.56
CA GLU A 4 -10.20 -7.50 10.33
C GLU A 4 -10.00 -6.24 9.49
N THR A 5 -9.14 -5.33 9.97
CA THR A 5 -8.69 -4.16 9.21
C THR A 5 -8.20 -4.68 7.85
N ILE A 6 -8.94 -4.41 6.79
CA ILE A 6 -8.53 -4.77 5.43
C ILE A 6 -7.54 -3.70 5.01
N SER A 7 -6.25 -3.92 5.32
CA SER A 7 -5.16 -3.23 4.64
C SER A 7 -5.21 -3.67 3.17
N VAL A 8 -5.81 -2.86 2.31
CA VAL A 8 -5.73 -3.09 0.86
C VAL A 8 -4.36 -2.58 0.42
N ASP A 9 -3.32 -3.36 0.69
CA ASP A 9 -1.95 -3.08 0.26
C ASP A 9 -1.73 -3.37 -1.23
N ASP A 10 -2.75 -3.75 -1.98
CA ASP A 10 -2.62 -3.97 -3.42
C ASP A 10 -2.64 -2.66 -4.20
N ILE A 11 -1.62 -2.45 -5.04
CA ILE A 11 -1.61 -1.39 -6.06
C ILE A 11 -2.14 -1.97 -7.36
N GLU A 12 -3.19 -1.38 -7.91
CA GLU A 12 -3.61 -1.65 -9.28
C GLU A 12 -2.91 -0.69 -10.25
N CYS A 13 -2.12 -1.22 -11.19
CA CYS A 13 -1.44 -0.41 -12.18
C CYS A 13 -2.45 0.29 -13.12
N PRO A 14 -2.50 1.64 -13.19
CA PRO A 14 -3.44 2.34 -14.07
C PRO A 14 -3.11 2.16 -15.56
N TRP A 15 -1.93 1.63 -15.89
CA TRP A 15 -1.48 1.45 -17.26
C TRP A 15 -1.81 0.08 -17.84
N CYS A 16 -1.78 -0.98 -17.02
CA CYS A 16 -1.96 -2.35 -17.48
C CYS A 16 -3.00 -3.15 -16.68
N GLY A 17 -3.58 -2.58 -15.62
CA GLY A 17 -4.61 -3.21 -14.78
C GLY A 17 -4.10 -4.35 -13.89
N LYS A 18 -2.79 -4.63 -13.89
CA LYS A 18 -2.20 -5.66 -13.03
C LYS A 18 -2.12 -5.16 -11.59
N LYS A 19 -2.58 -6.00 -10.67
CA LYS A 19 -2.43 -5.81 -9.23
C LYS A 19 -1.13 -6.41 -8.75
N PHE A 20 -0.47 -5.73 -7.83
CA PHE A 20 0.76 -6.18 -7.19
C PHE A 20 0.85 -5.64 -5.76
N ASP A 21 1.69 -6.28 -4.97
CA ASP A 21 1.94 -5.96 -3.58
C ASP A 21 2.55 -4.55 -3.44
N GLY A 22 1.80 -3.65 -2.81
CA GLY A 22 2.15 -2.27 -2.54
C GLY A 22 3.07 -2.09 -1.34
N GLU A 23 3.06 -2.98 -0.34
CA GLU A 23 4.04 -2.94 0.75
C GLU A 23 5.45 -3.12 0.20
N ASN A 24 5.63 -4.17 -0.60
CA ASN A 24 6.90 -4.47 -1.24
C ASN A 24 7.27 -3.42 -2.29
N ALA A 25 6.30 -2.92 -3.06
CA ALA A 25 6.56 -1.89 -4.06
C ALA A 25 7.01 -0.54 -3.45
N THR A 26 6.52 -0.21 -2.26
CA THR A 26 6.91 0.99 -1.50
C THR A 26 8.07 0.75 -0.54
N ASN A 27 8.60 -0.48 -0.45
CA ASN A 27 9.62 -0.87 0.51
C ASN A 27 9.24 -0.53 1.97
N TYR A 28 7.95 -0.69 2.30
CA TYR A 28 7.39 -0.32 3.61
C TYR A 28 7.60 1.17 4.00
N ASP A 29 7.98 2.02 3.04
CA ASP A 29 8.18 3.45 3.25
C ASP A 29 6.86 4.18 3.04
N THR A 30 6.29 4.68 4.13
CA THR A 30 5.04 5.43 4.13
C THR A 30 5.15 6.85 3.60
N SER A 31 6.38 7.30 3.33
CA SER A 31 6.67 8.54 2.60
C SER A 31 6.84 8.31 1.09
N CYS A 32 6.81 7.05 0.64
CA CYS A 32 6.91 6.72 -0.77
C CYS A 32 5.71 7.31 -1.52
N ASN A 33 5.99 8.15 -2.51
CA ASN A 33 4.97 8.75 -3.37
C ASN A 33 5.10 8.29 -4.83
N TYR A 34 6.02 7.36 -5.12
CA TYR A 34 6.28 6.87 -6.47
C TYR A 34 6.82 5.45 -6.48
N VAL A 35 6.23 4.59 -7.31
CA VAL A 35 6.69 3.22 -7.56
C VAL A 35 6.75 2.91 -9.06
N LYS A 36 7.46 1.84 -9.43
CA LYS A 36 7.49 1.33 -10.81
C LYS A 36 6.69 0.04 -10.88
N CYS A 37 5.75 -0.04 -11.83
CA CYS A 37 5.01 -1.29 -12.06
C CYS A 37 5.97 -2.43 -12.43
N PRO A 38 5.94 -3.59 -11.73
CA PRO A 38 6.82 -4.70 -12.05
C PRO A 38 6.51 -5.34 -13.41
N GLU A 39 5.25 -5.24 -13.86
CA GLU A 39 4.78 -5.86 -15.10
C GLU A 39 5.08 -5.01 -16.34
N CYS A 40 4.74 -3.71 -16.32
CA CYS A 40 4.86 -2.84 -17.50
C CYS A 40 5.98 -1.79 -17.40
N GLY A 41 6.66 -1.70 -16.25
CA GLY A 41 7.78 -0.79 -16.03
C GLY A 41 7.45 0.69 -16.00
N LYS A 42 6.16 1.07 -16.02
CA LYS A 42 5.75 2.49 -15.97
C LYS A 42 5.71 3.00 -14.53
N GLY A 43 5.99 4.29 -14.39
CA GLY A 43 5.88 5.01 -13.13
C GLY A 43 4.43 5.17 -12.68
N ILE A 44 4.22 5.07 -11.37
CA ILE A 44 2.93 5.23 -10.71
C ILE A 44 3.14 6.13 -9.50
N CYS A 45 2.42 7.25 -9.44
CA CYS A 45 2.35 8.03 -8.21
C CYS A 45 1.41 7.33 -7.24
N VAL A 46 1.83 7.19 -5.99
CA VAL A 46 1.04 6.54 -4.93
C VAL A 46 0.73 7.54 -3.83
N MET A 47 -0.45 7.42 -3.24
CA MET A 47 -0.83 8.13 -2.01
C MET A 47 -1.18 7.08 -0.98
N GLN A 48 -0.48 7.09 0.14
CA GLN A 48 -0.69 6.16 1.24
C GLN A 48 -1.51 6.84 2.33
N SER A 49 -2.46 6.12 2.91
CA SER A 49 -3.20 6.54 4.09
C SER A 49 -3.02 5.46 5.15
N ILE A 50 -2.56 5.86 6.34
CA ILE A 50 -2.39 4.95 7.47
C ILE A 50 -3.50 5.24 8.47
N GLU A 51 -4.19 4.19 8.91
CA GLU A 51 -5.07 4.26 10.07
C GLU A 51 -4.33 3.75 11.30
N TYR A 52 -4.25 4.57 12.35
CA TYR A 52 -3.66 4.17 13.62
C TYR A 52 -4.77 3.85 14.62
N THR A 53 -4.70 2.66 15.23
CA THR A 53 -5.53 2.33 16.39
C THR A 53 -4.65 2.29 17.64
N CYS A 54 -4.95 3.13 18.63
CA CYS A 54 -4.20 3.21 19.89
C CYS A 54 -4.96 2.52 21.02
N TYR A 55 -4.24 1.92 21.95
CA TYR A 55 -4.79 1.33 23.18
C TYR A 55 -3.93 1.71 24.39
N ARG A 56 -4.51 1.59 25.59
CA ARG A 56 -3.79 1.86 26.85
C ARG A 56 -2.75 0.78 27.08
N GLN A 57 -1.49 1.18 27.28
CA GLN A 57 -0.45 0.27 27.78
C GLN A 57 -0.61 0.16 29.30
N ALA A 58 -0.69 -1.07 29.82
CA ALA A 58 -0.61 -1.30 31.26
C ALA A 58 0.84 -1.12 31.71
N ASP A 59 1.03 -0.48 32.87
CA ASP A 59 2.35 -0.28 33.51
C ASP A 59 2.99 -1.61 33.95
#